data_AF-A0A2D5E9Y4-F1
#
_entry.id   AF-A0A2D5E9Y4-F1
#
_cell.length_a   1.000
_cell.length_b   1.000
_cell.length_c   1.000
_cell.angle_alpha   90.00
_cell.angle_beta   90.00
_cell.angle_gamma   90.00
#
_symmetry.space_group_name_H-M   'P 1'
#
loop_
_entity.id
_entity.type
_entity.pdbx_description
1 polymer ?
#
loop_
_entity_poly.entity_id
_entity_poly.type
_entity_poly.pdbx_seq_one_letter_code
_entity_poly.pdbx_strand_id
1 'polypeptide(L)'
;MRRLKMELLAGFLERSARRSCYAVIPSVAVAMTSAVPSARADVIEVPGDQPTIQAAIDIAADGDVIEIAAGVYSPASTIDTLGK
;
A
#
# COMPACT_ATOMS: atom_id res chain seq x y z
N MET A 1 37.08 -14.25 -49.95
CA MET A 1 36.97 -12.78 -49.77
C MET A 1 35.51 -12.41 -49.56
N ARG A 2 35.23 -11.60 -48.54
CA ARG A 2 33.98 -10.86 -48.25
C ARG A 2 32.81 -11.73 -47.76
N ARG A 3 32.60 -11.76 -46.43
CA ARG A 3 31.92 -10.75 -45.59
C ARG A 3 30.40 -10.75 -45.82
N LEU A 4 29.70 -11.10 -44.74
CA LEU A 4 28.50 -10.42 -44.20
C LEU A 4 27.38 -10.11 -45.19
N LYS A 5 26.22 -10.76 -45.01
CA LYS A 5 25.10 -10.22 -44.20
C LYS A 5 23.92 -11.18 -44.34
N MET A 6 23.84 -12.11 -43.39
CA MET A 6 22.58 -12.78 -43.07
C MET A 6 21.61 -11.72 -42.54
N GLU A 7 20.43 -11.70 -43.15
CA GLU A 7 19.14 -11.62 -42.48
C GLU A 7 18.89 -10.35 -41.65
N LEU A 8 18.45 -9.34 -42.39
CA LEU A 8 17.15 -8.70 -42.19
C LEU A 8 16.68 -8.59 -40.72
N LEU A 9 17.07 -7.47 -40.14
CA LEU A 9 16.84 -7.05 -38.77
C LEU A 9 15.44 -6.44 -38.58
N ALA A 10 14.38 -7.26 -38.59
CA ALA A 10 13.04 -6.76 -38.29
C ALA A 10 12.16 -7.80 -37.60
N GLY A 11 12.43 -8.01 -36.31
CA GLY A 11 11.53 -8.68 -35.36
C GLY A 11 11.46 -7.85 -34.08
N PHE A 12 10.91 -6.65 -34.21
CA PHE A 12 10.56 -5.77 -33.10
C PHE A 12 9.43 -6.42 -32.28
N LEU A 13 9.44 -6.12 -30.98
CA LEU A 13 8.42 -6.38 -29.96
C LEU A 13 8.44 -7.72 -29.20
N GLU A 14 8.93 -7.59 -27.98
CA GLU A 14 8.12 -7.85 -26.78
C GLU A 14 7.71 -9.30 -26.53
N ARG A 15 8.57 -9.97 -25.75
CA ARG A 15 8.09 -10.39 -24.43
C ARG A 15 9.24 -10.41 -23.45
N SER A 16 9.33 -9.34 -22.68
CA SER A 16 10.09 -9.17 -21.44
C SER A 16 9.62 -10.16 -20.38
N ALA A 17 9.73 -11.45 -20.67
CA ALA A 17 9.35 -12.51 -19.76
C ALA A 17 10.19 -13.72 -20.14
N ARG A 18 11.36 -13.82 -19.52
CA ARG A 18 11.80 -15.03 -18.79
C ARG A 18 13.32 -15.01 -18.60
N ARG A 19 13.68 -15.13 -17.32
CA ARG A 19 14.79 -15.95 -16.82
C ARG A 19 16.17 -15.44 -17.21
N SER A 20 16.75 -14.62 -16.32
CA SER A 20 18.20 -14.65 -16.19
C SER A 20 18.55 -15.32 -14.88
N CYS A 21 19.13 -16.50 -15.05
CA CYS A 21 19.77 -17.31 -14.04
C CYS A 21 20.84 -16.48 -13.33
N TYR A 22 20.78 -16.42 -12.00
CA TYR A 22 21.98 -16.24 -11.18
C TYR A 22 21.86 -17.13 -9.96
N ALA A 23 22.28 -18.38 -10.14
CA ALA A 23 22.54 -19.32 -9.07
C ALA A 23 24.06 -19.32 -8.82
N VAL A 24 24.52 -18.95 -7.61
CA VAL A 24 25.70 -19.51 -6.91
C VAL A 24 25.96 -18.80 -5.54
N ILE A 25 25.52 -19.35 -4.39
CA ILE A 25 26.16 -20.10 -3.25
C ILE A 25 26.23 -19.28 -1.90
N PRO A 26 26.39 -19.86 -0.68
CA PRO A 26 25.36 -19.85 0.37
C PRO A 26 25.80 -19.26 1.75
N SER A 27 24.83 -19.01 2.63
CA SER A 27 24.95 -18.75 4.08
C SER A 27 25.34 -17.33 4.54
N VAL A 28 24.42 -16.74 5.32
CA VAL A 28 24.50 -15.46 6.06
C VAL A 28 24.49 -14.18 5.21
N ALA A 29 23.31 -13.86 4.69
CA ALA A 29 22.70 -12.54 4.82
C ALA A 29 21.31 -12.63 4.20
N VAL A 30 20.32 -13.00 5.00
CA VAL A 30 18.91 -12.76 4.65
C VAL A 30 18.73 -11.24 4.66
N ALA A 31 19.08 -10.58 3.56
CA ALA A 31 18.70 -9.20 3.31
C ALA A 31 17.25 -9.19 2.80
N MET A 32 16.33 -9.61 3.67
CA MET A 32 14.92 -9.30 3.50
C MET A 32 14.78 -7.80 3.76
N THR A 33 14.93 -6.99 2.73
CA THR A 33 14.47 -5.60 2.76
C THR A 33 12.95 -5.63 2.71
N SER A 34 12.31 -5.83 3.86
CA SER A 34 10.87 -5.63 3.98
C SER A 34 10.59 -4.16 3.73
N ALA A 35 9.81 -3.86 2.69
CA ALA A 35 9.23 -2.54 2.53
C ALA A 35 8.29 -2.31 3.72
N VAL A 36 8.66 -1.42 4.63
CA VAL A 36 7.76 -1.01 5.71
C VAL A 36 6.67 -0.15 5.08
N PRO A 37 5.39 -0.57 5.08
CA PRO A 37 4.33 0.33 4.66
C PRO A 37 4.26 1.46 5.69
N SER A 38 4.50 2.69 5.23
CA SER A 38 4.20 3.86 6.06
C SER A 38 2.70 4.05 6.04
N ALA A 39 2.03 3.78 7.17
CA ALA A 39 0.67 4.27 7.35
C ALA A 39 0.72 5.80 7.30
N ARG A 40 -0.14 6.40 6.47
CA ARG A 40 -0.39 7.84 6.49
C ARG A 40 -1.65 8.05 7.32
N ALA A 41 -1.60 9.04 8.19
CA ALA A 41 -2.77 9.57 8.86
C ALA A 41 -3.81 10.01 7.82
N ASP A 42 -5.04 9.55 7.97
CA ASP A 42 -6.19 9.93 7.15
C ASP A 42 -7.19 10.79 7.94
N VAL A 43 -8.05 11.52 7.22
CA VAL A 43 -9.16 12.27 7.81
C VAL A 43 -10.46 11.50 7.57
N ILE A 44 -11.16 11.16 8.65
CA ILE A 44 -12.44 10.45 8.60
C ILE A 44 -13.56 11.43 8.95
N GLU A 45 -14.47 11.69 8.03
CA GLU A 45 -15.56 12.64 8.22
C GLU A 45 -16.80 11.98 8.82
N VAL A 46 -17.39 12.60 9.84
CA VAL A 46 -18.69 12.21 10.40
C VAL A 46 -19.69 13.35 10.14
N PRO A 47 -20.80 13.11 9.42
CA PRO A 47 -21.35 11.81 9.00
C PRO A 47 -20.94 11.35 7.59
N GLY A 48 -19.98 12.00 6.93
CA GLY A 48 -19.64 11.78 5.52
C GLY A 48 -19.15 10.36 5.22
N ASP A 49 -18.06 9.93 5.87
CA ASP A 49 -17.46 8.60 5.72
C ASP A 49 -18.09 7.58 6.65
N GLN A 50 -18.40 7.99 7.89
CA GLN A 50 -19.04 7.13 8.89
C GLN A 50 -20.25 7.80 9.52
N PRO A 51 -21.40 7.11 9.64
CA PRO A 51 -22.65 7.72 10.10
C PRO A 51 -22.64 8.05 11.61
N THR A 52 -21.68 7.50 12.37
CA THR A 52 -21.60 7.66 13.82
C THR A 52 -20.15 7.84 14.26
N ILE A 53 -19.96 8.51 15.40
CA ILE A 53 -18.64 8.73 16.00
C ILE A 53 -17.98 7.40 16.38
N GLN A 54 -18.75 6.42 16.90
CA GLN A 54 -18.19 5.11 17.25
C GLN A 54 -17.65 4.36 16.03
N ALA A 55 -18.41 4.34 14.93
CA ALA A 55 -17.95 3.68 13.71
C ALA A 55 -16.67 4.34 13.15
N ALA A 56 -16.53 5.66 13.27
CA ALA A 56 -15.29 6.37 12.91
C ALA A 56 -14.11 5.96 13.81
N ILE A 57 -14.34 5.82 15.12
CA ILE A 57 -13.33 5.33 16.07
C ILE A 57 -12.92 3.90 15.71
N ASP A 58 -13.88 3.00 15.46
CA ASP A 58 -13.61 1.59 15.20
C ASP A 58 -12.72 1.35 13.97
N ILE A 59 -12.80 2.21 12.95
CA ILE A 59 -11.99 2.09 11.72
C ILE A 59 -10.70 2.90 11.73
N ALA A 60 -10.62 3.94 12.56
CA ALA A 60 -9.47 4.83 12.58
C ALA A 60 -8.21 4.06 13.01
N ALA A 61 -7.07 4.39 12.41
CA ALA A 61 -5.76 3.93 12.81
C ALA A 61 -5.04 4.99 13.69
N ASP A 62 -3.85 4.65 14.17
CA ASP A 62 -3.01 5.59 14.89
C ASP A 62 -2.57 6.73 13.97
N GLY A 63 -2.81 7.97 14.43
CA GLY A 63 -2.48 9.19 13.69
C GLY A 63 -3.64 9.78 12.88
N ASP A 64 -4.75 9.05 12.72
CA ASP A 64 -5.91 9.56 12.00
C ASP A 64 -6.63 10.68 12.75
N VAL A 65 -7.35 11.51 11.99
CA VAL A 65 -8.16 12.62 12.51
C VAL A 65 -9.62 12.37 12.19
N ILE A 66 -10.47 12.34 13.21
CA ILE A 66 -11.92 12.27 13.03
C ILE A 66 -12.48 13.69 12.99
N GLU A 67 -12.98 14.12 11.84
CA GLU A 67 -13.61 15.43 11.66
C GLU A 67 -15.12 15.31 11.79
N ILE A 68 -15.70 16.00 12.77
CA ILE A 68 -17.12 15.91 13.09
C ILE A 68 -17.82 17.18 12.62
N ALA A 69 -18.73 17.02 11.65
CA ALA A 69 -19.59 18.12 11.22
C ALA A 69 -20.51 18.57 12.36
N ALA A 70 -20.85 19.86 12.37
CA ALA A 70 -21.71 20.45 13.40
C ALA A 70 -23.07 19.74 13.50
N GLY A 71 -23.41 19.29 14.71
CA GLY A 71 -24.63 18.54 14.95
C GLY A 71 -24.71 18.02 16.38
N VAL A 72 -25.80 17.30 16.70
CA VAL A 72 -25.97 16.61 17.97
C VAL A 72 -25.85 15.11 17.71
N TYR A 73 -24.88 14.47 18.37
CA TYR A 73 -24.64 13.04 18.27
C TYR A 73 -24.85 12.41 19.64
N SER A 74 -25.88 11.55 19.75
CA SER A 74 -26.17 10.81 20.97
C SER A 74 -25.46 9.46 20.91
N PRO A 75 -24.39 9.25 21.68
CA PRO A 75 -23.70 7.97 21.67
C PRO A 75 -24.54 6.91 22.38
N ALA A 76 -24.48 5.67 21.89
CA ALA A 76 -25.17 4.53 22.52
C ALA A 76 -24.48 4.06 23.81
N SER A 77 -23.22 4.44 24.03
CA SER A 77 -22.40 4.10 25.20
C SER A 77 -21.34 5.19 25.43
N THR A 78 -20.66 5.16 26.56
CA THR A 78 -19.53 6.07 26.82
C THR A 78 -18.46 5.88 25.74
N ILE A 79 -18.07 6.96 25.08
CA ILE A 79 -17.01 6.95 24.08
C ILE A 79 -15.65 6.90 24.81
N ASP A 80 -14.85 5.87 24.51
CA ASP A 80 -13.44 5.83 24.90
C ASP A 80 -12.59 6.45 23.78
N THR A 81 -11.74 7.40 24.15
CA THR A 81 -10.86 8.13 23.22
C THR A 81 -9.39 7.82 23.48
N LEU A 82 -9.07 7.11 24.57
CA LEU A 82 -7.70 6.73 24.93
C LEU A 82 -7.45 5.24 24.67
N GLY A 83 -8.50 4.49 24.40
CA GLY A 83 -8.47 3.19 23.77
C GLY A 83 -9.42 3.17 22.59
N LYS A 84 -8.87 3.00 21.39
CA LYS A 84 -9.50 2.07 20.45
C LYS A 84 -9.71 0.73 21.15
#